data_AF-A0A849UWN5-F1
#
_entry.id   AF-A0A849UWN5-F1
#
_cell.length_a   1.000
_cell.length_b   1.000
_cell.length_c   1.000
_cell.angle_alpha   90.00
_cell.angle_beta   90.00
_cell.angle_gamma   90.00
#
_symmetry.space_group_name_H-M   'P 1'
#
loop_
_entity.id
_entity.type
_entity.pdbx_description
1 polymer ?
#
loop_
_entity_poly.entity_id
_entity_poly.type
_entity_poly.pdbx_seq_one_letter_code
_entity_poly.pdbx_strand_id
1 'polypeptide(L)'
;MKKFLVILLFFPLFSIAQKCTGRFENDTLYTSNGFKMYKGQNLQMGVGKGPKGTFRFVNIKGDITSFYVANTIVKIRKLKNFGISSLGNGYITIIGSIIYKDGSKGGVNLHVAFDKAIESVVGDSEIIVPAEFRKQKVENASLEIERLYKLYQNGVLTKEEFEAQKKKVLSD
;
A
#
# COMPACT_ATOMS: atom_id res chain seq x y z
N MET A 1 -28.02 31.28 -33.73
CA MET A 1 -27.87 29.92 -33.13
C MET A 1 -26.42 29.40 -33.19
N LYS A 2 -25.41 30.21 -32.82
CA LYS A 2 -23.97 29.84 -32.92
C LYS A 2 -23.19 29.94 -31.59
N LYS A 3 -23.86 30.22 -30.47
CA LYS A 3 -23.20 30.47 -29.17
C LYS A 3 -23.22 29.30 -28.18
N PHE A 4 -23.84 28.17 -28.53
CA PHE A 4 -23.93 27.00 -27.63
C PHE A 4 -22.88 25.90 -27.90
N LEU A 5 -22.08 26.00 -28.96
CA LEU A 5 -21.16 24.92 -29.36
C LEU A 5 -19.83 24.91 -28.57
N VAL A 6 -19.50 25.98 -27.84
CA VAL A 6 -18.20 26.11 -27.16
C VAL A 6 -18.15 25.39 -25.81
N ILE A 7 -19.31 25.12 -25.19
CA ILE A 7 -19.37 24.49 -23.85
C ILE A 7 -19.02 22.98 -23.91
N LEU A 8 -19.18 22.32 -25.06
CA LEU A 8 -18.91 20.88 -25.18
C LEU A 8 -17.42 20.54 -25.31
N LEU A 9 -16.56 21.50 -25.67
CA LEU A 9 -15.13 21.26 -25.92
C LEU A 9 -14.25 21.27 -24.65
N PHE A 10 -14.80 21.69 -23.50
CA PHE A 10 -14.10 21.66 -22.21
C PHE A 10 -14.46 20.47 -21.31
N PHE A 11 -15.36 19.58 -21.75
CA PHE A 11 -15.79 18.42 -20.97
C PHE A 11 -14.79 17.26 -20.80
N PRO A 12 -13.75 17.04 -21.64
CA PRO A 12 -12.87 15.89 -21.42
C PRO A 12 -11.79 16.10 -20.33
N LEU A 13 -11.69 17.27 -19.69
CA LEU A 13 -10.63 17.54 -18.71
C LEU A 13 -10.91 16.98 -17.30
N PHE A 14 -12.13 16.51 -17.02
CA PHE A 14 -12.49 15.98 -15.69
C PHE A 14 -12.29 14.46 -15.54
N SER A 15 -11.82 13.75 -16.57
CA SER A 15 -11.73 12.29 -16.53
C SER A 15 -10.47 11.72 -15.85
N ILE A 16 -9.49 12.55 -15.44
CA ILE A 16 -8.19 12.05 -14.93
C ILE A 16 -8.09 12.04 -13.38
N ALA A 17 -9.11 12.50 -12.65
CA ALA A 17 -9.02 12.67 -11.19
C ALA A 17 -9.56 11.50 -10.34
N GLN A 18 -10.07 10.41 -10.94
CA GLN A 18 -10.55 9.28 -10.14
C GLN A 18 -9.37 8.45 -9.64
N LYS A 19 -9.03 8.61 -8.36
CA LYS A 19 -8.11 7.73 -7.66
C LYS A 19 -8.57 6.29 -7.89
N CYS A 20 -7.80 5.52 -8.67
CA CYS A 20 -8.13 4.14 -8.97
C CYS A 20 -8.14 3.37 -7.64
N THR A 21 -9.32 3.04 -7.15
CA THR A 21 -9.47 2.05 -6.08
C THR A 21 -9.07 0.70 -6.67
N GLY A 22 -8.45 -0.17 -5.87
CA GLY A 22 -8.11 -1.51 -6.34
C GLY A 22 -9.36 -2.23 -6.88
N ARG A 23 -9.18 -3.12 -7.85
CA ARG A 23 -10.27 -3.89 -8.47
C ARG A 23 -9.90 -5.36 -8.61
N PHE A 24 -10.91 -6.22 -8.67
CA PHE A 24 -10.71 -7.66 -8.81
C PHE A 24 -11.53 -8.20 -9.99
N GLU A 25 -10.84 -8.62 -11.05
CA GLU A 25 -11.44 -9.00 -12.32
C GLU A 25 -10.70 -10.23 -12.86
N ASN A 26 -11.43 -11.24 -13.35
CA ASN A 26 -10.85 -12.44 -13.97
C ASN A 26 -9.75 -13.09 -13.12
N ASP A 27 -10.03 -13.35 -11.85
CA ASP A 27 -9.09 -13.91 -10.86
C ASP A 27 -7.79 -13.11 -10.64
N THR A 28 -7.79 -11.84 -11.07
CA THR A 28 -6.64 -10.93 -10.95
C THR A 28 -7.03 -9.73 -10.10
N LEU A 29 -6.23 -9.46 -9.07
CA LEU A 29 -6.28 -8.22 -8.31
C LEU A 29 -5.40 -7.18 -9.01
N TYR A 30 -5.99 -6.01 -9.25
CA TYR A 30 -5.30 -4.80 -9.69
C TYR A 30 -5.28 -3.83 -8.51
N THR A 31 -4.10 -3.48 -8.04
CA THR A 31 -3.92 -2.53 -6.93
C THR A 31 -4.00 -1.10 -7.44
N SER A 32 -4.14 -0.14 -6.52
CA SER A 32 -4.29 1.29 -6.88
C SER A 32 -3.09 1.89 -7.63
N ASN A 33 -1.90 1.33 -7.42
CA ASN A 33 -0.66 1.67 -8.12
C ASN A 33 -0.41 0.84 -9.40
N GLY A 34 -1.36 0.02 -9.82
CA GLY A 34 -1.26 -0.77 -11.06
C GLY A 34 -0.52 -2.11 -10.95
N PHE A 35 0.00 -2.47 -9.77
CA PHE A 35 0.53 -3.82 -9.54
C PHE A 35 -0.58 -4.87 -9.67
N LYS A 36 -0.23 -6.04 -10.20
CA LYS A 36 -1.17 -7.13 -10.41
C LYS A 36 -0.79 -8.33 -9.53
N MET A 37 -1.79 -8.89 -8.86
CA MET A 37 -1.69 -10.16 -8.17
C MET A 37 -2.60 -11.20 -8.84
N TYR A 38 -2.06 -12.35 -9.25
CA TYR A 38 -2.81 -13.40 -9.94
C TYR A 38 -2.34 -14.81 -9.58
N LYS A 39 -3.20 -15.81 -9.83
CA LYS A 39 -2.88 -17.21 -9.55
C LYS A 39 -1.59 -17.65 -10.24
N GLY A 40 -0.73 -18.35 -9.51
CA GLY A 40 0.55 -18.86 -9.98
C GLY A 40 1.74 -17.90 -9.75
N GLN A 41 1.47 -16.63 -9.48
CA GLN A 41 2.51 -15.64 -9.19
C GLN A 41 3.19 -15.91 -7.85
N ASN A 42 4.50 -15.65 -7.79
CA ASN A 42 5.27 -15.65 -6.57
C ASN A 42 5.22 -14.26 -5.94
N LEU A 43 4.72 -14.17 -4.70
CA LEU A 43 4.79 -12.97 -3.89
C LEU A 43 5.95 -13.08 -2.92
N GLN A 44 6.87 -12.12 -3.00
CA GLN A 44 7.94 -12.00 -2.03
C GLN A 44 7.39 -11.29 -0.78
N MET A 45 7.46 -11.95 0.36
CA MET A 45 7.09 -11.37 1.64
C MET A 45 8.26 -10.54 2.18
N GLY A 46 7.94 -9.40 2.79
CA GLY A 46 8.91 -8.55 3.48
C GLY A 46 9.14 -8.97 4.93
N VAL A 47 9.83 -8.08 5.67
CA VAL A 47 10.00 -8.20 7.12
C VAL A 47 8.85 -7.49 7.81
N GLY A 48 8.08 -8.21 8.64
CA GLY A 48 7.09 -7.56 9.51
C GLY A 48 7.79 -6.60 10.47
N LYS A 49 7.43 -5.31 10.42
CA LYS A 49 7.99 -4.25 11.30
C LYS A 49 6.98 -3.75 12.36
N GLY A 50 5.89 -4.49 12.56
CA GLY A 50 5.02 -4.32 13.71
C GLY A 50 5.72 -4.71 15.02
N PRO A 51 5.07 -4.48 16.16
CA PRO A 51 5.57 -4.93 17.46
C PRO A 51 5.93 -6.43 17.40
N LYS A 52 7.12 -6.79 17.89
CA LYS A 52 7.67 -8.18 17.84
C LYS A 52 7.86 -8.76 16.43
N GLY A 53 8.06 -7.92 15.41
CA GLY A 53 8.32 -8.37 14.04
C GLY A 53 7.06 -8.85 13.30
N THR A 54 5.89 -8.40 13.76
CA THR A 54 4.60 -8.76 13.16
C THR A 54 4.31 -7.95 11.89
N PHE A 55 3.42 -8.47 11.06
CA PHE A 55 2.83 -7.72 9.96
C PHE A 55 1.67 -6.85 10.47
N ARG A 56 1.57 -5.62 10.00
CA ARG A 56 0.51 -4.63 10.26
C ARG A 56 -0.62 -4.72 9.24
N PHE A 57 -0.31 -5.08 8.00
CA PHE A 57 -1.24 -5.06 6.86
C PHE A 57 -1.48 -6.45 6.26
N VAL A 58 -0.67 -7.45 6.63
CA VAL A 58 -0.83 -8.86 6.29
C VAL A 58 -1.21 -9.64 7.56
N ASN A 59 -2.47 -10.04 7.67
CA ASN A 59 -2.93 -10.92 8.75
C ASN A 59 -2.83 -12.38 8.31
N ILE A 60 -2.02 -13.17 9.00
CA ILE A 60 -1.90 -14.61 8.76
C ILE A 60 -3.02 -15.32 9.53
N LYS A 61 -3.83 -16.13 8.83
CA LYS A 61 -4.90 -16.92 9.46
C LYS A 61 -4.38 -18.31 9.84
N GLY A 62 -4.87 -18.83 10.97
CA GLY A 62 -4.47 -20.13 11.54
C GLY A 62 -3.27 -20.00 12.48
N ASP A 63 -2.61 -21.12 12.77
CA ASP A 63 -1.58 -21.20 13.81
C ASP A 63 -0.15 -20.86 13.32
N ILE A 64 -0.05 -20.18 12.17
CA ILE A 64 1.24 -19.79 11.58
C ILE A 64 1.62 -18.39 12.08
N THR A 65 2.80 -18.26 12.68
CA THR A 65 3.31 -16.97 13.14
C THR A 65 3.99 -16.17 12.03
N SER A 66 4.05 -14.84 12.18
CA SER A 66 4.72 -13.95 11.21
C SER A 66 6.18 -14.31 10.95
N PHE A 67 6.86 -14.89 11.95
CA PHE A 67 8.26 -15.30 11.84
C PHE A 67 8.52 -16.29 10.70
N TYR A 68 7.61 -17.24 10.50
CA TYR A 68 7.71 -18.29 9.47
C TYR A 68 7.39 -17.77 8.06
N VAL A 69 6.66 -16.66 7.95
CA VAL A 69 6.24 -16.07 6.67
C VAL A 69 7.18 -14.92 6.25
N ALA A 70 7.81 -14.22 7.20
CA ALA A 70 8.72 -13.12 6.91
C ALA A 70 9.90 -13.55 6.02
N ASN A 71 10.22 -12.73 5.00
CA ASN A 71 11.27 -12.99 4.01
C ASN A 71 11.15 -14.32 3.25
N THR A 72 9.92 -14.81 3.03
CA THR A 72 9.67 -16.03 2.23
C THR A 72 8.99 -15.71 0.91
N ILE A 73 8.88 -16.71 0.04
CA ILE A 73 8.09 -16.64 -1.19
C ILE A 73 6.78 -17.39 -1.00
N VAL A 74 5.67 -16.71 -1.26
CA VAL A 74 4.32 -17.28 -1.27
C VAL A 74 3.83 -17.37 -2.71
N LYS A 75 3.62 -18.59 -3.21
CA LYS A 75 3.00 -18.81 -4.53
C LYS A 75 1.48 -18.73 -4.41
N ILE A 76 0.86 -17.79 -5.11
CA ILE A 76 -0.60 -17.59 -5.08
C ILE A 76 -1.29 -18.81 -5.70
N ARG A 77 -2.17 -19.47 -4.95
CA ARG A 77 -3.06 -20.53 -5.45
C ARG A 77 -4.45 -20.01 -5.79
N LYS A 78 -4.97 -19.10 -4.98
CA LYS A 78 -6.30 -18.50 -5.14
C LYS A 78 -6.38 -17.14 -4.45
N LEU A 79 -7.11 -16.23 -5.07
CA LEU A 79 -7.54 -14.96 -4.49
C LEU A 79 -9.04 -15.04 -4.22
N LYS A 80 -9.51 -14.51 -3.09
CA LYS A 80 -10.94 -14.46 -2.75
C LYS A 80 -11.25 -13.35 -1.76
N ASN A 81 -12.54 -13.11 -1.53
CA ASN A 81 -13.03 -12.14 -0.54
C ASN A 81 -12.42 -10.75 -0.76
N PHE A 82 -12.38 -10.32 -2.02
CA PHE A 82 -12.07 -8.94 -2.34
C PHE A 82 -13.14 -8.02 -1.77
N GLY A 83 -12.73 -6.91 -1.18
CA GLY A 83 -13.65 -5.90 -0.68
C GLY A 83 -12.95 -4.57 -0.46
N ILE A 84 -13.71 -3.50 -0.62
CA ILE A 84 -13.29 -2.13 -0.30
C ILE A 84 -14.13 -1.67 0.89
N SER A 85 -13.49 -1.16 1.95
CA SER A 85 -14.24 -0.60 3.08
C SER A 85 -14.85 0.75 2.75
N SER A 86 -15.77 1.23 3.59
CA SER A 86 -16.36 2.57 3.47
C SER A 86 -15.30 3.70 3.48
N LEU A 87 -14.15 3.46 4.09
CA LEU A 87 -13.00 4.38 4.11
C LEU A 87 -12.07 4.23 2.90
N GLY A 88 -12.45 3.41 1.91
CA GLY A 88 -11.67 3.17 0.70
C GLY A 88 -10.47 2.23 0.88
N ASN A 89 -10.35 1.53 2.02
CA ASN A 89 -9.26 0.57 2.20
C ASN A 89 -9.60 -0.74 1.48
N GLY A 90 -8.70 -1.20 0.61
CA GLY A 90 -8.87 -2.44 -0.13
C GLY A 90 -8.29 -3.65 0.60
N TYR A 91 -9.06 -4.74 0.61
CA TYR A 91 -8.70 -6.00 1.23
C TYR A 91 -8.90 -7.18 0.29
N ILE A 92 -8.06 -8.21 0.45
CA ILE A 92 -8.24 -9.50 -0.21
C ILE A 92 -7.76 -10.64 0.68
N THR A 93 -8.24 -11.86 0.42
CA THR A 93 -7.66 -13.08 0.98
C THR A 93 -6.81 -13.79 -0.08
N ILE A 94 -5.53 -13.99 0.22
CA ILE A 94 -4.58 -14.76 -0.59
C ILE A 94 -4.43 -16.15 0.03
N ILE A 95 -4.81 -17.17 -0.74
CA ILE A 95 -4.51 -18.57 -0.41
C ILE A 95 -3.24 -18.94 -1.16
N GLY A 96 -2.17 -19.22 -0.42
CA GLY A 96 -0.85 -19.47 -0.96
C GLY A 96 -0.31 -20.86 -0.64
N SER A 97 0.76 -21.21 -1.35
CA SER A 97 1.72 -22.23 -0.95
C SER A 97 3.02 -21.55 -0.56
N ILE A 98 3.66 -22.01 0.50
CA ILE A 98 4.88 -21.42 1.07
C ILE A 98 5.92 -22.52 1.31
N ILE A 99 7.19 -22.17 1.11
CA ILE A 99 8.33 -22.90 1.63
C ILE A 99 8.80 -22.11 2.85
N TYR A 100 8.65 -22.69 4.04
CA TYR A 100 9.03 -22.04 5.28
C TYR A 100 10.56 -22.02 5.43
N LYS A 101 11.06 -21.23 6.38
CA LYS A 101 12.51 -21.08 6.63
C LYS A 101 13.21 -22.38 7.02
N ASP A 102 12.47 -23.31 7.62
CA ASP A 102 12.95 -24.66 7.96
C ASP A 102 12.95 -25.63 6.75
N GLY A 103 12.56 -25.15 5.56
CA GLY A 103 12.48 -25.94 4.33
C GLY A 103 11.18 -26.73 4.17
N SER A 104 10.31 -26.77 5.18
CA SER A 104 9.03 -27.46 5.09
C SER A 104 8.08 -26.72 4.14
N LYS A 105 7.16 -27.47 3.51
CA LYS A 105 6.17 -26.93 2.57
C LYS A 105 4.80 -26.89 3.24
N GLY A 106 4.07 -25.80 3.04
CA GLY A 106 2.73 -25.67 3.60
C GLY A 106 1.79 -24.78 2.80
N GLY A 107 0.57 -24.68 3.30
CA GLY A 107 -0.41 -23.69 2.86
C GLY A 107 -0.44 -22.51 3.82
N VAL A 108 -0.66 -21.31 3.28
CA VAL A 108 -0.85 -20.10 4.08
C VAL A 108 -2.09 -19.35 3.60
N ASN A 109 -2.86 -18.81 4.55
CA ASN A 109 -4.01 -17.95 4.27
C ASN A 109 -3.70 -16.55 4.79
N LEU A 110 -3.57 -15.59 3.88
CA LEU A 110 -3.24 -14.20 4.21
C LEU A 110 -4.47 -13.33 3.97
N HIS A 111 -4.90 -12.56 4.97
CA HIS A 111 -5.84 -11.47 4.78
C HIS A 111 -5.05 -10.16 4.70
N VAL A 112 -5.09 -9.53 3.53
CA VAL A 112 -4.14 -8.49 3.14
C VAL A 112 -4.88 -7.19 2.86
N ALA A 113 -4.48 -6.10 3.51
CA ALA A 113 -4.79 -4.75 3.08
C ALA A 113 -3.85 -4.39 1.92
N PHE A 114 -4.23 -4.76 0.68
CA PHE A 114 -3.27 -4.94 -0.43
C PHE A 114 -2.50 -3.67 -0.81
N ASP A 115 -3.15 -2.50 -0.85
CA ASP A 115 -2.47 -1.25 -1.18
C ASP A 115 -1.46 -0.89 -0.09
N LYS A 116 -1.82 -1.06 1.19
CA LYS A 116 -0.93 -0.74 2.31
C LYS A 116 0.21 -1.75 2.46
N ALA A 117 -0.04 -3.02 2.14
CA ALA A 117 0.96 -4.07 2.25
C ALA A 117 2.09 -3.92 1.22
N ILE A 118 1.80 -3.35 0.04
CA ILE A 118 2.79 -3.05 -1.00
C ILE A 118 3.36 -1.63 -0.90
N GLU A 119 2.65 -0.72 -0.24
CA GLU A 119 3.15 0.61 0.08
C GLU A 119 4.31 0.51 1.09
N SER A 120 5.45 1.12 0.79
CA SER A 120 6.52 1.31 1.76
C SER A 120 7.24 2.63 1.58
N VAL A 121 7.56 3.28 2.68
CA VAL A 121 8.65 4.25 2.73
C VAL A 121 9.93 3.41 2.80
N VAL A 122 10.54 3.16 1.63
CA VAL A 122 11.84 2.47 1.43
C VAL A 122 12.08 1.22 2.31
N GLY A 123 11.78 0.02 1.77
CA GLY A 123 12.21 -1.26 2.35
C GLY A 123 11.30 -1.83 3.45
N ASP A 124 10.17 -1.17 3.69
CA ASP A 124 9.21 -1.49 4.77
C ASP A 124 7.94 -2.20 4.28
N SER A 125 7.89 -2.59 3.00
CA SER A 125 6.70 -3.23 2.42
C SER A 125 6.58 -4.66 2.95
N GLU A 126 5.39 -5.03 3.39
CA GLU A 126 5.09 -6.39 3.84
C GLU A 126 4.96 -7.37 2.66
N ILE A 127 4.65 -6.85 1.48
CA ILE A 127 4.73 -7.54 0.19
C ILE A 127 5.67 -6.73 -0.70
N ILE A 128 6.81 -7.32 -1.04
CA ILE A 128 7.83 -6.68 -1.86
C ILE A 128 7.39 -6.72 -3.31
N VAL A 129 7.19 -5.53 -3.89
CA VAL A 129 6.87 -5.32 -5.30
C VAL A 129 8.03 -4.61 -6.03
N PRO A 130 8.09 -4.67 -7.37
CA PRO A 130 9.05 -3.88 -8.15
C PRO A 130 8.95 -2.37 -7.86
N ALA A 131 10.06 -1.66 -8.07
CA ALA A 131 10.22 -0.27 -7.64
C ALA A 131 9.20 0.69 -8.29
N GLU A 132 8.81 0.43 -9.53
CA GLU A 132 7.83 1.20 -10.30
C GLU A 132 6.42 1.15 -9.70
N PHE A 133 6.11 0.09 -8.93
CA PHE A 133 4.85 -0.02 -8.22
C PHE A 133 4.94 0.44 -6.77
N ARG A 134 6.15 0.64 -6.23
CA ARG A 134 6.26 1.23 -4.89
C ARG A 134 5.80 2.67 -5.02
N LYS A 135 4.94 3.11 -4.11
CA LYS A 135 4.63 4.53 -3.99
C LYS A 135 5.95 5.25 -3.77
N GLN A 136 6.41 6.01 -4.78
CA GLN A 136 7.55 6.88 -4.59
C GLN A 136 7.22 7.73 -3.36
N LYS A 137 8.22 7.94 -2.50
CA LYS A 137 8.15 8.98 -1.49
C LYS A 137 7.94 10.27 -2.29
N VAL A 138 6.67 10.65 -2.52
CA VAL A 138 6.36 12.04 -2.69
C VAL A 138 6.74 12.56 -1.33
N GLU A 139 7.93 13.12 -1.20
CA GLU A 139 8.24 14.10 -0.18
C GLU A 139 7.23 15.22 -0.40
N ASN A 140 6.00 14.94 0.02
CA ASN A 140 4.93 15.88 -0.12
C ASN A 140 5.19 16.81 1.04
N ALA A 141 5.92 17.88 0.75
CA ALA A 141 6.27 18.91 1.72
C ALA A 141 5.05 19.24 2.60
N SER A 142 3.84 19.23 2.03
CA SER A 142 2.57 19.39 2.75
C SER A 142 2.33 18.38 3.90
N LEU A 143 2.60 17.09 3.71
CA LEU A 143 2.37 16.05 4.71
C LEU A 143 3.44 16.05 5.81
N GLU A 144 4.66 16.45 5.45
CA GLU A 144 5.76 16.63 6.40
C GLU A 144 5.56 17.91 7.23
N ILE A 145 5.11 19.01 6.60
CA ILE A 145 4.68 20.24 7.28
C ILE A 145 3.50 19.97 8.22
N GLU A 146 2.55 19.12 7.85
CA GLU A 146 1.43 18.76 8.72
C GLU A 146 1.90 18.01 9.99
N ARG A 147 2.92 17.14 9.86
CA ARG A 147 3.53 16.46 11.02
C ARG A 147 4.29 17.43 11.91
N LEU A 148 5.10 18.31 11.31
CA LEU A 148 5.81 19.37 12.02
C LEU A 148 4.83 20.28 12.78
N TYR A 149 3.69 20.61 12.17
CA TYR A 149 2.66 21.42 12.80
C TYR A 149 2.02 20.72 14.01
N LYS A 150 1.78 19.40 13.92
CA LYS A 150 1.28 18.61 15.06
C LYS A 150 2.28 18.55 16.21
N LEU A 151 3.58 18.44 15.93
CA LEU A 151 4.62 18.47 16.97
C LEU A 151 4.70 19.83 17.67
N TYR A 152 4.58 20.92 16.91
CA TYR A 152 4.47 22.28 17.45
C TYR A 152 3.23 22.44 18.34
N GLN A 153 2.04 22.02 17.87
CA GLN A 153 0.79 22.10 18.64
C GLN A 153 0.85 21.29 19.94
N ASN A 154 1.58 20.18 19.94
CA ASN A 154 1.78 19.35 21.12
C ASN A 154 2.88 19.89 22.07
N GLY A 155 3.48 21.04 21.76
CA GLY A 155 4.55 21.67 22.57
C GLY A 155 5.89 20.94 22.51
N VAL A 156 6.07 20.00 21.56
CA VAL A 156 7.31 19.23 21.39
C VAL A 156 8.37 20.04 20.66
N LEU A 157 7.94 20.97 19.79
CA LEU A 157 8.80 21.91 19.08
C LEU A 157 8.47 23.34 19.48
N THR A 158 9.49 24.19 19.52
CA THR A 158 9.28 25.65 19.56
C THR A 158 8.82 26.18 18.21
N LYS A 159 8.32 27.42 18.19
CA LYS A 159 7.90 28.07 16.94
C LYS A 159 9.09 28.27 15.99
N GLU A 160 10.26 28.60 16.54
CA GLU A 160 11.49 28.78 15.79
C GLU A 160 11.96 27.47 15.14
N GLU A 161 11.87 26.35 15.87
CA GLU A 161 12.23 25.02 15.36
C GLU A 161 11.28 24.55 14.27
N PHE A 162 9.97 24.80 14.44
CA PHE A 162 8.96 24.50 13.44
C PHE A 162 9.23 25.24 12.13
N GLU A 163 9.42 26.57 12.18
CA GLU A 163 9.65 27.37 10.96
C GLU A 163 11.00 27.03 10.31
N ALA A 164 12.04 26.74 11.09
CA ALA A 164 13.34 26.32 10.56
C ALA A 164 13.27 24.97 9.81
N GLN A 165 12.53 23.99 10.34
CA GLN A 165 12.35 22.70 9.68
C GLN A 165 11.39 22.79 8.49
N LYS A 166 10.30 23.54 8.60
CA LYS A 166 9.38 23.81 7.49
C LYS A 166 10.08 24.47 6.31
N LYS A 167 11.01 25.40 6.56
CA LYS A 167 11.80 26.04 5.50
C LYS A 167 12.70 25.04 4.76
N LYS A 168 13.32 24.10 5.47
CA LYS A 168 14.14 23.02 4.86
C LYS A 168 13.30 22.13 3.96
N VAL A 169 12.12 21.73 4.44
CA VAL A 169 11.16 20.88 3.71
C VAL A 169 10.59 21.56 2.46
N LEU A 170 10.55 22.90 2.42
CA LEU A 170 10.09 23.68 1.26
C LEU A 170 11.21 24.04 0.27
N SER A 171 12.47 23.81 0.64
CA SER A 171 13.64 24.13 -0.19
C SER A 171 14.25 22.92 -0.91
N ASP A 172 13.82 21.72 -0.57
CA ASP A 172 14.10 20.46 -1.28
C ASP A 172 13.04 20.20 -2.36
#